data_AF-A0A2U9T248-F1
#
_entry.id   AF-A0A2U9T248-F1
#
_cell.length_a   1.000
_cell.length_b   1.000
_cell.length_c   1.000
_cell.angle_alpha   90.00
_cell.angle_beta   90.00
_cell.angle_gamma   90.00
#
_symmetry.space_group_name_H-M   'P 1'
#
loop_
_entity.id
_entity.type
_entity.pdbx_description
1 polymer ?
#
loop_
_entity_poly.entity_id
_entity_poly.type
_entity_poly.pdbx_seq_one_letter_code
_entity_poly.pdbx_strand_id
1 'polypeptide(L)'
;MRLLLQQRPDGPEAPRFVQLFLQPDLLGGFTLVRESGQIGGRSSVRREQFLDHASAIKAMERVRDQQIKRGFQVMFTQGEATRS
;
A
#
# COMPACT_ATOMS: atom_id res chain seq x y z
N MET A 1 2.39 9.15 -3.15
CA MET A 1 1.68 8.74 -1.91
C MET A 1 2.08 7.31 -1.49
N ARG A 2 2.33 7.07 -0.20
CA ARG A 2 2.66 5.75 0.39
C ARG A 2 1.86 5.49 1.67
N LEU A 3 1.35 4.27 1.83
CA LEU A 3 0.61 3.80 2.99
C LEU A 3 1.29 2.55 3.54
N LEU A 4 1.43 2.46 4.86
CA LEU A 4 1.76 1.23 5.55
C LEU A 4 0.60 0.84 6.46
N LEU A 5 0.13 -0.39 6.30
CA LEU A 5 -0.86 -1.00 7.16
C LEU A 5 -0.26 -2.22 7.85
N GLN A 6 -0.62 -2.42 9.12
CA GLN A 6 -0.20 -3.59 9.88
C GLN A 6 -1.38 -4.23 10.57
N GLN A 7 -1.37 -5.56 10.64
CA GLN A 7 -2.26 -6.34 11.48
C GLN A 7 -1.40 -6.97 12.57
N ARG A 8 -1.68 -6.62 13.83
CA ARG A 8 -1.05 -7.27 14.97
C ARG A 8 -1.61 -8.69 15.10
N PRO A 9 -0.78 -9.69 15.33
CA PRO A 9 -1.25 -11.03 15.60
C PRO A 9 -1.78 -11.11 17.04
N ASP A 10 -2.73 -12.02 17.28
CA ASP A 10 -3.26 -12.30 18.62
C ASP A 10 -2.31 -13.20 19.45
N GLY A 11 -1.14 -13.56 18.90
CA GLY A 11 -0.15 -14.46 19.50
C GLY A 11 1.30 -14.05 19.18
N PRO A 12 2.30 -14.93 19.39
CA PRO A 12 3.73 -14.60 19.29
C PRO A 12 4.26 -14.44 17.85
N GLU A 13 3.39 -14.45 16.85
CA GLU A 13 3.79 -14.30 15.45
C GLU A 13 4.30 -12.88 15.15
N ALA A 14 5.10 -12.74 14.11
CA ALA A 14 5.46 -11.42 13.60
C ALA A 14 4.23 -10.75 12.94
N PRO A 15 4.02 -9.43 13.13
CA PRO A 15 2.88 -8.74 12.53
C PRO A 15 2.87 -8.86 11.00
N ARG A 16 1.67 -8.98 10.44
CA ARG A 16 1.47 -8.91 9.00
C ARG A 16 1.47 -7.47 8.57
N PHE A 17 2.02 -7.19 7.40
CA PHE A 17 2.04 -5.86 6.82
C PHE A 17 1.50 -5.85 5.40
N VAL A 18 0.95 -4.70 5.03
CA VAL A 18 0.65 -4.34 3.64
C VAL A 18 1.17 -2.93 3.40
N GLN A 19 2.04 -2.78 2.42
CA GLN A 19 2.55 -1.50 1.97
C GLN A 19 1.97 -1.19 0.59
N LEU A 20 1.43 0.02 0.44
CA LEU A 20 0.90 0.53 -0.82
C LEU A 20 1.66 1.79 -1.20
N PHE A 21 2.08 1.90 -2.45
CA PHE A 21 2.63 3.15 -2.97
C PHE A 21 2.33 3.30 -4.47
N LEU A 22 2.20 4.56 -4.89
CA LEU A 22 2.10 4.89 -6.31
C LEU A 22 3.48 5.27 -6.83
N GLN A 23 3.84 4.69 -7.96
CA GLN A 23 5.03 5.04 -8.71
C GLN A 23 4.61 5.63 -10.06
N PRO A 24 4.97 6.89 -10.37
CA PRO A 24 4.77 7.43 -11.70
C PRO A 24 5.67 6.66 -12.70
N ASP A 25 5.16 6.45 -13.90
CA ASP A 25 5.96 5.95 -15.02
C ASP A 25 6.44 7.11 -15.92
N LEU A 26 7.23 6.77 -16.94
CA LEU A 26 7.81 7.74 -17.87
C LEU A 26 6.81 8.25 -18.93
N LEU A 27 5.64 7.63 -19.05
CA LEU A 27 4.62 7.90 -20.06
C LEU A 27 3.40 8.64 -19.48
N GLY A 28 3.47 9.08 -18.22
CA GLY A 28 2.40 9.78 -17.52
C GLY A 28 1.37 8.86 -16.86
N GLY A 29 1.57 7.54 -16.93
CA GLY A 29 0.81 6.57 -16.18
C GLY A 29 1.35 6.38 -14.75
N PHE A 30 0.64 5.55 -14.00
CA PHE A 30 0.95 5.26 -12.61
C PHE A 30 0.87 3.76 -12.35
N THR A 31 1.82 3.24 -11.59
CA THR A 31 1.79 1.88 -11.08
C THR A 31 1.46 1.89 -9.59
N LEU A 32 0.37 1.23 -9.20
CA LEU A 32 0.12 0.86 -7.81
C LEU A 32 0.96 -0.37 -7.48
N VAL A 33 1.88 -0.21 -6.55
CA VAL A 33 2.63 -1.32 -5.97
C VAL A 33 2.02 -1.69 -4.63
N ARG A 34 1.67 -2.96 -4.48
CA ARG A 34 1.23 -3.59 -3.24
C ARG A 34 2.25 -4.62 -2.82
N GLU A 35 2.90 -4.39 -1.69
CA GLU A 35 3.73 -5.38 -1.02
C GLU A 35 3.01 -5.89 0.22
N SER A 36 3.06 -7.21 0.47
CA SER A 36 2.45 -7.81 1.65
C SER A 36 3.25 -8.99 2.16
N GLY A 37 3.29 -9.18 3.47
CA GLY A 37 4.05 -10.27 4.10
C GLY A 37 4.00 -10.22 5.61
N GLN A 38 4.92 -10.93 6.24
CA GLN A 38 5.21 -10.82 7.68
C GLN A 38 6.47 -9.99 7.87
N ILE A 39 6.48 -9.16 8.91
CA ILE A 39 7.68 -8.38 9.27
C ILE A 39 8.83 -9.34 9.59
N GLY A 40 10.00 -9.11 8.97
CA GLY A 40 11.17 -9.99 9.11
C GLY A 40 11.08 -11.32 8.36
N GLY A 41 9.99 -11.55 7.61
CA GLY A 41 9.78 -12.75 6.81
C GLY A 41 9.75 -12.47 5.30
N ARG A 42 9.22 -13.43 4.53
CA ARG A 42 9.05 -13.30 3.08
C ARG A 42 7.88 -12.36 2.76
N SER A 43 8.08 -11.50 1.76
CA SER A 43 7.02 -10.67 1.18
C SER A 43 6.66 -11.10 -0.25
N SER A 44 5.47 -10.69 -0.67
CA SER A 44 5.00 -10.80 -2.04
C SER A 44 4.66 -9.41 -2.58
N VAL A 45 4.99 -9.16 -3.84
CA VAL A 45 4.76 -7.87 -4.50
C VAL A 45 3.82 -8.06 -5.69
N ARG A 46 2.76 -7.26 -5.75
CA ARG A 46 1.85 -7.15 -6.88
C ARG A 46 1.89 -5.73 -7.43
N ARG A 47 1.85 -5.61 -8.75
CA ARG A 47 1.85 -4.33 -9.48
C ARG A 47 0.61 -4.25 -10.36
N GLU A 48 0.02 -3.08 -10.43
CA GLU A 48 -1.14 -2.79 -11.27
C GLU A 48 -0.95 -1.42 -11.91
N GLN A 49 -1.11 -1.34 -13.24
CA GLN A 49 -0.88 -0.12 -14.02
C GLN A 49 -2.19 0.63 -14.27
N PHE A 50 -2.11 1.94 -14.26
CA PHE A 50 -3.20 2.87 -14.51
C PHE A 50 -2.72 3.96 -15.46
N LEU A 51 -3.62 4.43 -16.32
CA LEU A 51 -3.32 5.48 -17.30
C LEU A 51 -3.22 6.88 -16.68
N ASP A 52 -3.81 7.06 -15.50
CA ASP A 52 -3.87 8.36 -14.84
C ASP A 52 -3.75 8.24 -13.32
N HIS A 53 -3.33 9.35 -12.69
CA HIS A 53 -3.13 9.43 -11.25
C HIS A 53 -4.42 9.18 -10.45
N ALA A 54 -5.56 9.71 -10.91
CA ALA A 54 -6.81 9.64 -10.16
C ALA A 54 -7.33 8.20 -10.07
N SER A 55 -7.21 7.44 -11.16
CA SER A 55 -7.52 6.01 -11.19
C SER A 55 -6.61 5.21 -10.25
N ALA A 56 -5.31 5.51 -10.23
CA ALA A 56 -4.36 4.86 -9.34
C ALA A 56 -4.65 5.16 -7.85
N ILE A 57 -5.03 6.39 -7.52
CA ILE A 57 -5.44 6.79 -6.17
C ILE A 57 -6.71 6.05 -5.74
N LYS A 58 -7.77 6.05 -6.57
CA LYS A 58 -9.01 5.30 -6.29
C LYS A 58 -8.75 3.81 -6.07
N ALA A 59 -7.86 3.22 -6.87
CA ALA A 59 -7.45 1.85 -6.69
C ALA A 59 -6.75 1.66 -5.33
N MET A 60 -5.79 2.52 -4.98
CA MET A 60 -5.10 2.48 -3.69
C MET A 60 -6.07 2.57 -2.51
N GLU A 61 -7.03 3.50 -2.54
CA GLU A 61 -8.06 3.65 -1.50
C GLU A 61 -8.91 2.39 -1.37
N ARG A 62 -9.34 1.80 -2.48
CA ARG A 62 -10.06 0.53 -2.49
C ARG A 62 -9.24 -0.59 -1.84
N VAL A 63 -7.93 -0.65 -2.10
CA VAL A 63 -7.06 -1.64 -1.43
C VAL A 63 -6.97 -1.39 0.06
N ARG A 64 -6.72 -0.14 0.46
CA ARG A 64 -6.63 0.28 1.87
C ARG A 64 -7.88 -0.14 2.62
N ASP A 65 -9.06 0.21 2.10
CA ASP A 65 -10.34 -0.06 2.75
C ASP A 65 -10.61 -1.57 2.86
N GLN A 66 -10.21 -2.36 1.85
CA GLN A 66 -10.28 -3.82 1.92
C GLN A 66 -9.36 -4.39 3.02
N GLN A 67 -8.15 -3.85 3.21
CA GLN A 67 -7.27 -4.32 4.28
C GLN A 67 -7.77 -3.89 5.66
N ILE A 68 -8.33 -2.68 5.79
CA ILE A 68 -8.95 -2.23 7.05
C ILE A 68 -10.08 -3.17 7.46
N LYS A 69 -10.95 -3.56 6.53
CA LYS A 69 -12.01 -4.56 6.78
C LYS A 69 -11.47 -5.93 7.20
N ARG A 70 -10.21 -6.25 6.90
CA ARG A 70 -9.53 -7.50 7.30
C ARG A 70 -8.80 -7.37 8.65
N GLY A 71 -8.94 -6.25 9.36
CA GLY A 71 -8.31 -6.01 10.65
C GLY A 71 -6.93 -5.36 10.58
N PHE A 72 -6.49 -4.91 9.40
CA PHE A 72 -5.28 -4.09 9.32
C PHE A 72 -5.56 -2.67 9.80
N GLN A 73 -4.59 -2.07 10.48
CA GLN A 73 -4.63 -0.68 10.92
C GLN A 73 -3.62 0.13 10.11
N VAL A 74 -3.97 1.37 9.77
CA VAL A 74 -3.05 2.29 9.08
C VAL A 74 -2.01 2.78 10.09
N MET A 75 -0.74 2.46 9.86
CA MET A 75 0.37 2.85 10.72
C MET A 75 1.03 4.13 10.24
N PHE A 76 1.07 4.32 8.92
CA PHE A 76 1.75 5.46 8.31
C PHE A 76 1.11 5.84 6.99
N THR A 77 0.97 7.15 6.77
CA THR A 77 0.54 7.74 5.51
C THR A 77 1.52 8.85 5.13
N GLN A 78 2.27 8.65 4.05
CA GLN A 78 3.04 9.71 3.41
C GLN A 78 2.28 10.19 2.18
N GLY A 79 1.63 11.36 2.29
CA GLY A 79 1.27 12.13 1.11
C GLY A 79 2.54 12.53 0.37
N GLU A 80 2.45 12.81 -0.93
CA GLU A 80 3.53 13.61 -1.53
C GLU A 80 3.60 14.90 -0.72
N ALA A 81 4.69 15.08 0.03
CA ALA A 81 4.99 16.37 0.59
C ALA A 81 5.01 17.30 -0.62
N THR A 82 4.10 18.28 -0.63
CA THR A 82 4.25 19.48 -1.44
C THR A 82 5.70 19.92 -1.25
N ARG A 83 6.54 19.65 -2.24
CA ARG A 83 7.86 20.27 -2.31
C ARG A 83 7.55 21.70 -2.70
N SER A 84 7.55 22.56 -1.68
CA SER A 84 7.48 24.02 -1.78
C SER A 84 8.54 24.56 -2.72
#